data_AF-A0A948RNE5-F1
#
_entry.id   AF-A0A948RNE5-F1
#
_cell.length_a   1.000
_cell.length_b   1.000
_cell.length_c   1.000
_cell.angle_alpha   90.00
_cell.angle_beta   90.00
_cell.angle_gamma   90.00
#
_symmetry.space_group_name_H-M   'P 1'
#
loop_
_entity.id
_entity.type
_entity.pdbx_description
1 polymer ?
#
loop_
_entity_poly.entity_id
_entity_poly.type
_entity_poly.pdbx_seq_one_letter_code
_entity_poly.pdbx_strand_id
1 'polypeptide(L)'
;MDEPRPVAGEKGESMWKDPSVSNCLMIATYVVGGAGIALGIYGHTSGGGPKALHWSLPLVVGAVGIISCIRHSVFHVSDARRAGVEADPFFMIELGFAQGAIGLVALLAFFAEWGVAAEVSLMLAFALYLGLAFFIVLYKAIKKGFDGGLVFGLFMWGLQVVFMFWFAIAAWAAGI
;
A
#
# COMPACT_ATOMS: atom_id res chain seq x y z
N MET A 1 -38.30 -32.11 -0.56
CA MET A 1 -37.49 -31.98 -1.79
C MET A 1 -37.53 -30.52 -2.14
N ASP A 2 -36.51 -29.77 -1.69
CA ASP A 2 -36.38 -28.36 -2.05
C ASP A 2 -35.66 -28.29 -3.40
N GLU A 3 -36.31 -27.68 -4.39
CA GLU A 3 -35.63 -27.34 -5.64
C GLU A 3 -34.50 -26.34 -5.33
N PRO A 4 -33.29 -26.54 -5.86
CA PRO A 4 -32.25 -25.53 -5.76
C PRO A 4 -32.72 -24.26 -6.48
N ARG A 5 -32.80 -23.16 -5.74
CA ARG A 5 -33.05 -21.82 -6.31
C ARG A 5 -32.05 -21.60 -7.45
N PRO A 6 -32.51 -21.21 -8.66
CA PRO A 6 -31.60 -20.87 -9.73
C PRO A 6 -30.72 -19.71 -9.26
N VAL A 7 -29.41 -19.97 -9.14
CA VAL A 7 -28.42 -18.92 -8.93
C VAL A 7 -28.52 -18.03 -10.16
N ALA A 8 -28.98 -16.81 -9.95
CA ALA A 8 -29.23 -15.85 -10.99
C ALA A 8 -28.02 -15.75 -11.92
N GLY A 9 -28.29 -16.02 -13.20
CA GLY A 9 -27.82 -15.20 -14.30
C GLY A 9 -26.31 -15.06 -14.45
N GLU A 10 -25.78 -15.93 -15.31
CA GLU A 10 -24.84 -15.59 -16.37
C GLU A 10 -23.44 -15.07 -15.98
N LYS A 11 -22.49 -15.48 -16.81
CA LYS A 11 -21.13 -14.97 -16.86
C LYS A 11 -21.16 -13.46 -17.18
N GLY A 12 -21.50 -12.64 -16.21
CA GLY A 12 -21.14 -11.23 -16.20
C GLY A 12 -19.62 -11.20 -16.09
N GLU A 13 -18.95 -11.21 -17.23
CA GLU A 13 -17.54 -10.87 -17.25
C GLU A 13 -17.39 -9.52 -16.54
N SER A 14 -16.75 -9.51 -15.36
CA SER A 14 -16.47 -8.27 -14.64
C SER A 14 -15.95 -7.23 -15.64
N MET A 15 -16.53 -6.03 -15.62
CA MET A 15 -16.13 -4.92 -16.50
C MET A 15 -14.62 -4.61 -16.39
N TRP A 16 -14.00 -4.99 -15.28
CA TRP A 16 -12.62 -4.70 -14.92
C TRP A 16 -11.70 -5.92 -15.08
N LYS A 17 -11.81 -6.59 -16.22
CA LYS A 17 -10.97 -7.75 -16.56
C LYS A 17 -9.60 -7.40 -17.11
N ASP A 18 -9.46 -6.20 -17.66
CA ASP A 18 -8.21 -5.72 -18.24
C ASP A 18 -7.21 -5.32 -17.14
N PRO A 19 -6.02 -5.94 -17.05
CA PRO A 19 -5.02 -5.60 -16.04
C PRO A 19 -4.46 -4.16 -16.20
N SER A 20 -4.72 -3.49 -17.31
CA SER A 20 -4.20 -2.14 -17.62
C SER A 20 -4.60 -1.10 -16.57
N VAL A 21 -5.82 -1.19 -16.03
CA VAL A 21 -6.29 -0.24 -15.00
C VAL A 21 -5.49 -0.43 -13.70
N SER A 22 -5.34 -1.66 -13.22
CA SER A 22 -4.55 -1.93 -12.02
C SER A 22 -3.06 -1.68 -12.23
N ASN A 23 -2.54 -1.85 -13.45
CA ASN A 23 -1.18 -1.44 -13.80
C ASN A 23 -0.99 0.08 -13.67
N CYS A 24 -1.93 0.88 -14.19
CA CYS A 24 -1.89 2.32 -14.04
C CYS A 24 -1.91 2.74 -12.56
N LEU A 25 -2.79 2.13 -11.75
CA LEU A 25 -2.84 2.36 -10.31
C LEU A 25 -1.56 1.92 -9.59
N MET A 26 -0.92 0.85 -10.05
CA MET A 26 0.38 0.40 -9.51
C MET A 26 1.49 1.41 -9.83
N ILE A 27 1.56 1.91 -11.07
CA ILE A 27 2.50 2.96 -11.47
C ILE A 27 2.26 4.23 -10.64
N ALA A 28 1.00 4.64 -10.48
CA ALA A 28 0.65 5.77 -9.63
C ALA A 28 1.12 5.55 -8.18
N THR A 29 0.99 4.32 -7.65
CA THR A 29 1.50 3.96 -6.33
C THR A 29 3.02 4.16 -6.24
N TYR A 30 3.78 3.71 -7.25
CA TYR A 30 5.23 3.91 -7.29
C TYR A 30 5.63 5.38 -7.39
N VAL A 31 4.95 6.16 -8.23
CA VAL A 31 5.24 7.60 -8.39
C VAL A 31 4.95 8.36 -7.09
N VAL A 32 3.78 8.13 -6.50
CA VAL A 32 3.37 8.79 -5.25
C VAL A 32 4.24 8.36 -4.08
N GLY A 33 4.52 7.07 -3.94
CA GLY A 33 5.42 6.55 -2.91
C GLY A 33 6.84 7.11 -3.07
N GLY A 34 7.37 7.14 -4.29
CA GLY A 34 8.67 7.72 -4.61
C GLY A 34 8.74 9.23 -4.30
N ALA A 35 7.70 9.98 -4.64
CA ALA A 35 7.59 11.40 -4.30
C ALA A 35 7.57 11.62 -2.78
N GLY A 36 6.83 10.80 -2.03
CA GLY A 36 6.81 10.85 -0.56
C GLY A 36 8.16 10.55 0.07
N ILE A 37 8.91 9.59 -0.49
CA ILE A 37 10.29 9.30 -0.06
C ILE A 37 11.21 10.48 -0.35
N ALA A 38 11.14 11.07 -1.54
CA ALA A 38 11.94 12.23 -1.91
C ALA A 38 11.66 13.42 -0.99
N LEU A 39 10.38 13.69 -0.68
CA LEU A 39 9.98 14.73 0.27
C LEU A 39 10.44 14.41 1.70
N GLY A 40 10.40 13.15 2.12
CA GLY A 40 10.92 12.74 3.42
C GLY A 40 12.43 12.96 3.54
N ILE A 41 13.19 12.60 2.52
CA ILE A 41 14.65 12.86 2.46
C ILE A 41 14.91 14.37 2.52
N TYR A 42 14.20 15.17 1.73
CA TYR A 42 14.31 16.63 1.77
C TYR A 42 13.92 17.23 3.13
N GLY A 43 12.86 16.71 3.74
CA GLY A 43 12.43 17.10 5.09
C GLY A 43 13.52 16.79 6.12
N HIS A 44 14.15 15.63 6.01
CA HIS A 44 15.25 15.22 6.87
C HIS A 44 16.45 16.16 6.78
N THR A 45 16.90 16.47 5.55
CA THR A 45 18.08 17.33 5.35
C THR A 45 17.82 18.80 5.70
N SER A 46 16.57 19.25 5.63
CA SER A 46 16.20 20.64 5.88
C SER A 46 15.64 20.92 7.28
N GLY A 47 15.36 19.91 8.09
CA GLY A 47 14.73 20.10 9.41
C GLY A 47 14.62 18.85 10.29
N GLY A 48 15.37 17.79 10.01
CA GLY A 48 15.48 16.62 10.87
C GLY A 48 14.32 15.62 10.75
N GLY A 49 14.31 14.66 11.67
CA GLY A 49 13.38 13.51 11.69
C GLY A 49 11.89 13.88 11.63
N PRO A 50 11.39 14.77 12.51
CA PRO A 50 9.97 15.14 12.52
C PRO A 50 9.51 15.73 11.20
N LYS A 51 10.33 16.59 10.58
CA LYS A 51 10.02 17.16 9.25
C LYS A 51 10.06 16.08 8.16
N ALA A 52 11.01 15.16 8.20
CA ALA A 52 11.04 14.02 7.27
C ALA A 52 9.73 13.20 7.31
N LEU A 53 9.28 12.89 8.51
CA LEU A 53 8.05 12.15 8.74
C LEU A 53 6.83 12.93 8.26
N HIS A 54 6.67 14.17 8.71
CA HIS A 54 5.50 15.00 8.43
C HIS A 54 5.27 15.17 6.92
N TRP A 55 6.32 15.43 6.15
CA TRP A 55 6.21 15.64 4.70
C TRP A 55 6.06 14.33 3.89
N SER A 56 6.52 13.21 4.44
CA SER A 56 6.40 11.90 3.75
C SER A 56 5.06 11.23 4.00
N LEU A 57 4.55 11.27 5.24
CA LEU A 57 3.33 10.60 5.69
C LEU A 57 2.13 10.71 4.74
N PRO A 58 1.70 11.92 4.30
CA PRO A 58 0.50 12.05 3.48
C PRO A 58 0.63 11.36 2.11
N LEU A 59 1.85 11.16 1.61
CA LEU A 59 2.08 10.48 0.34
C LEU A 59 2.32 8.98 0.51
N VAL A 60 3.34 8.58 1.28
CA VAL A 60 3.73 7.15 1.40
C VAL A 60 2.73 6.31 2.17
N VAL A 61 1.92 6.90 3.06
CA VAL A 61 0.85 6.22 3.78
C VAL A 61 -0.50 6.65 3.24
N GLY A 62 -0.75 7.97 3.23
CA GLY A 62 -2.05 8.52 2.87
C GLY A 62 -2.49 8.17 1.45
N ALA A 63 -1.87 8.83 0.47
CA ALA A 63 -2.23 8.66 -0.93
C ALA A 63 -1.97 7.24 -1.44
N VAL A 64 -0.85 6.61 -1.08
CA VAL A 64 -0.58 5.19 -1.39
C VAL A 64 -1.68 4.27 -0.84
N GLY A 65 -2.09 4.45 0.42
CA GLY A 65 -3.14 3.64 1.04
C GLY A 65 -4.49 3.78 0.32
N ILE A 66 -4.86 4.99 -0.09
CA ILE A 66 -6.07 5.24 -0.87
C ILE A 66 -5.99 4.63 -2.28
N ILE A 67 -4.88 4.80 -2.99
CA ILE A 67 -4.69 4.21 -4.32
C ILE A 67 -4.75 2.69 -4.23
N SER A 68 -4.09 2.09 -3.23
CA SER A 68 -4.15 0.65 -2.97
C SER A 68 -5.56 0.18 -2.63
N CYS A 69 -6.32 0.93 -1.82
CA CYS A 69 -7.71 0.63 -1.52
C CYS A 69 -8.55 0.55 -2.80
N ILE A 70 -8.46 1.55 -3.67
CA ILE A 70 -9.18 1.57 -4.95
C ILE A 70 -8.76 0.37 -5.81
N ARG A 71 -7.45 0.09 -5.91
CA ARG A 71 -6.94 -1.04 -6.70
C ARG A 71 -7.44 -2.39 -6.18
N HIS A 72 -7.41 -2.61 -4.87
CA HIS A 72 -7.75 -3.90 -4.26
C HIS A 72 -9.24 -4.10 -4.01
N SER A 73 -10.04 -3.05 -3.81
CA SER A 73 -11.47 -3.18 -3.53
C SER A 73 -12.32 -3.01 -4.80
N VAL A 74 -12.06 -1.97 -5.59
CA VAL A 74 -12.85 -1.65 -6.80
C VAL A 74 -12.37 -2.48 -7.99
N PHE A 75 -11.06 -2.53 -8.21
CA PHE A 75 -10.43 -3.21 -9.36
C PHE A 75 -9.83 -4.57 -9.01
N HIS A 76 -10.39 -5.26 -8.01
CA HIS A 76 -9.85 -6.52 -7.46
C HIS A 76 -9.61 -7.60 -8.54
N VAL A 77 -10.50 -7.74 -9.53
CA VAL A 77 -10.35 -8.70 -10.63
C VAL A 77 -9.15 -8.36 -11.53
N SER A 78 -9.01 -7.08 -11.88
CA SER A 78 -7.88 -6.58 -12.68
C SER A 78 -6.57 -6.71 -11.90
N ASP A 79 -6.57 -6.45 -10.60
CA ASP A 79 -5.36 -6.53 -9.77
C ASP A 79 -4.92 -7.99 -9.53
N ALA A 80 -5.86 -8.91 -9.31
CA ALA A 80 -5.58 -10.34 -9.22
C ALA A 80 -4.88 -10.85 -10.49
N ARG A 81 -5.40 -10.45 -11.67
CA ARG A 81 -4.81 -10.79 -12.97
C ARG A 81 -3.43 -10.18 -13.17
N ARG A 82 -3.27 -8.90 -12.82
CA ARG A 82 -1.96 -8.21 -12.85
C ARG A 82 -0.92 -8.94 -12.02
N ALA A 83 -1.30 -9.37 -10.82
CA ALA A 83 -0.41 -10.08 -9.91
C ALA A 83 -0.25 -11.57 -10.25
N GLY A 84 -0.97 -12.08 -11.27
CA GLY A 84 -0.94 -13.50 -11.63
C GLY A 84 -1.44 -14.42 -10.51
N VAL A 85 -2.32 -13.92 -9.64
CA VAL A 85 -2.86 -14.69 -8.51
C VAL A 85 -4.35 -14.93 -8.68
N GLU A 86 -4.77 -16.13 -8.32
CA GLU A 86 -6.18 -16.40 -8.03
C GLU A 86 -6.40 -16.04 -6.56
N ALA A 87 -7.25 -15.05 -6.32
CA ALA A 87 -7.56 -14.58 -4.98
C ALA A 87 -9.07 -14.47 -4.81
N ASP A 88 -9.53 -14.80 -3.61
CA ASP A 88 -10.91 -14.59 -3.22
C ASP A 88 -11.25 -13.08 -3.26
N PRO A 89 -12.37 -12.68 -3.89
CA PRO A 89 -12.77 -11.27 -3.98
C PRO A 89 -12.91 -10.58 -2.63
N PHE A 90 -13.45 -11.26 -1.60
CA PHE A 90 -13.61 -10.66 -0.28
C PHE A 90 -12.25 -10.41 0.37
N PHE A 91 -11.31 -11.35 0.24
CA PHE A 91 -9.95 -11.15 0.73
C PHE A 91 -9.28 -9.90 0.11
N MET A 92 -9.42 -9.70 -1.20
CA MET A 92 -8.87 -8.51 -1.88
C MET A 92 -9.54 -7.23 -1.39
N ILE A 93 -10.86 -7.23 -1.22
CA ILE A 93 -11.62 -6.08 -0.72
C ILE A 93 -11.21 -5.73 0.71
N GLU A 94 -11.06 -6.70 1.59
CA GLU A 94 -10.59 -6.53 2.97
C GLU A 94 -9.19 -5.93 3.01
N LEU A 95 -8.27 -6.42 2.18
CA LEU A 95 -6.93 -5.87 2.03
C LEU A 95 -6.94 -4.40 1.59
N GLY A 96 -7.87 -4.06 0.70
CA GLY A 96 -8.08 -2.69 0.26
C GLY A 96 -8.61 -1.79 1.38
N PHE A 97 -9.60 -2.26 2.14
CA PHE A 97 -10.16 -1.52 3.28
C PHE A 97 -9.13 -1.29 4.39
N ALA A 98 -8.30 -2.28 4.72
CA ALA A 98 -7.24 -2.12 5.70
C ALA A 98 -6.26 -0.99 5.29
N GLN A 99 -5.81 -1.00 4.04
CA GLN A 99 -4.92 0.04 3.52
C GLN A 99 -5.60 1.41 3.43
N GLY A 100 -6.86 1.44 2.99
CA GLY A 100 -7.65 2.66 2.89
C GLY A 100 -7.92 3.29 4.25
N ALA A 101 -8.22 2.50 5.27
CA ALA A 101 -8.45 2.99 6.62
C ALA A 101 -7.19 3.63 7.20
N ILE A 102 -6.03 2.96 7.12
CA ILE A 102 -4.76 3.53 7.61
C ILE A 102 -4.38 4.77 6.80
N GLY A 103 -4.51 4.73 5.47
CA GLY A 103 -4.23 5.87 4.60
C GLY A 103 -5.11 7.08 4.89
N LEU A 104 -6.42 6.88 5.07
CA LEU A 104 -7.35 7.95 5.41
C LEU A 104 -6.99 8.60 6.76
N VAL A 105 -6.70 7.79 7.78
CA VAL A 105 -6.31 8.31 9.09
C VAL A 105 -4.96 9.04 9.02
N ALA A 106 -4.01 8.60 8.19
CA ALA A 106 -2.75 9.30 7.96
C ALA A 106 -2.95 10.69 7.33
N LEU A 107 -3.87 10.81 6.36
CA LEU A 107 -4.23 12.11 5.79
C LEU A 107 -4.87 13.02 6.83
N LEU A 108 -5.80 12.48 7.64
CA LEU A 108 -6.43 13.24 8.72
C LEU A 108 -5.42 13.70 9.76
N ALA A 109 -4.50 12.82 10.19
CA ALA A 109 -3.46 13.17 11.16
C ALA A 109 -2.56 14.30 10.66
N PHE A 110 -2.21 14.29 9.37
CA PHE A 110 -1.43 15.35 8.73
C PHE A 110 -2.20 16.68 8.69
N PHE A 111 -3.42 16.69 8.13
CA PHE A 111 -4.18 17.94 7.95
C PHE A 111 -4.77 18.51 9.23
N ALA A 112 -5.04 17.68 10.24
CA ALA A 112 -5.56 18.10 11.53
C ALA A 112 -4.45 18.26 12.59
N GLU A 113 -3.18 18.15 12.19
CA GLU A 113 -2.00 18.37 13.03
C GLU A 113 -2.03 17.57 14.35
N TRP A 114 -2.29 16.27 14.28
CA TRP A 114 -2.36 15.38 15.47
C TRP A 114 -1.01 15.17 16.18
N GLY A 115 0.06 15.76 15.65
CA GLY A 115 1.39 15.78 16.24
C GLY A 115 2.24 14.56 15.88
N VAL A 116 3.54 14.67 16.15
CA VAL A 116 4.58 13.73 15.72
C VAL A 116 4.32 12.30 16.21
N ALA A 117 3.81 12.14 17.44
CA ALA A 117 3.50 10.82 17.98
C ALA A 117 2.45 10.05 17.18
N ALA A 118 1.40 10.74 16.72
CA ALA A 118 0.37 10.13 15.88
C ALA A 118 0.94 9.75 14.51
N GLU A 119 1.72 10.64 13.91
CA GLU A 119 2.38 10.41 12.62
C GLU A 119 3.35 9.22 12.67
N VAL A 120 4.15 9.11 13.74
CA VAL A 120 5.08 7.98 13.94
C VAL A 120 4.29 6.68 14.03
N SER A 121 3.21 6.68 14.82
CA SER A 121 2.38 5.50 15.02
C SER A 121 1.74 5.02 13.71
N LEU A 122 1.24 5.94 12.88
CA LEU A 122 0.62 5.63 11.60
C LEU A 122 1.64 5.17 10.56
N MET A 123 2.81 5.81 10.50
CA MET A 123 3.91 5.39 9.64
C MET A 123 4.39 3.98 10.00
N LEU A 124 4.59 3.68 11.29
CA LEU A 124 5.01 2.35 11.75
C LEU A 124 3.93 1.30 11.52
N ALA A 125 2.66 1.61 11.79
CA ALA A 125 1.57 0.69 11.54
C ALA A 125 1.51 0.27 10.06
N PHE A 126 1.62 1.25 9.16
CA PHE A 126 1.63 0.97 7.72
C PHE A 126 2.91 0.26 7.27
N ALA A 127 4.08 0.64 7.81
CA ALA A 127 5.36 0.00 7.51
C ALA A 127 5.38 -1.47 7.94
N LEU A 128 4.84 -1.78 9.12
CA LEU A 128 4.71 -3.15 9.64
C LEU A 128 3.75 -3.95 8.79
N TYR A 129 2.58 -3.40 8.48
CA TYR A 129 1.60 -4.05 7.61
C TYR A 129 2.20 -4.43 6.25
N LEU A 130 2.84 -3.46 5.59
CA LEU A 130 3.50 -3.68 4.29
C LEU A 130 4.71 -4.60 4.40
N GLY A 131 5.51 -4.50 5.47
CA GLY A 131 6.66 -5.34 5.71
C GLY A 131 6.29 -6.81 5.91
N LEU A 132 5.23 -7.10 6.66
CA LEU A 132 4.72 -8.46 6.83
C LEU A 132 4.24 -9.04 5.50
N ALA A 133 3.47 -8.27 4.72
CA ALA A 133 3.03 -8.68 3.40
C ALA A 133 4.22 -8.89 2.43
N PHE A 134 5.24 -8.04 2.48
CA PHE A 134 6.48 -8.19 1.74
C PHE A 134 7.17 -9.52 2.05
N PHE A 135 7.33 -9.90 3.32
CA PHE A 135 7.98 -11.17 3.68
C PHE A 135 7.19 -12.39 3.21
N ILE A 136 5.86 -12.33 3.18
CA ILE A 136 5.01 -13.40 2.62
C ILE A 136 5.30 -13.57 1.13
N VAL A 137 5.35 -12.48 0.38
CA VAL A 137 5.62 -12.52 -1.07
C VAL A 137 7.05 -12.95 -1.35
N LEU A 138 8.02 -12.44 -0.57
CA LEU A 138 9.43 -12.85 -0.66
C LEU A 138 9.60 -14.35 -0.41
N TYR A 139 8.96 -14.89 0.64
CA TYR A 139 9.00 -16.32 0.91
C TYR A 139 8.43 -17.15 -0.24
N LYS A 140 7.30 -16.71 -0.82
CA LYS A 140 6.71 -17.35 -2.00
C LYS A 140 7.66 -17.28 -3.21
N ALA A 141 8.33 -16.16 -3.44
CA ALA A 141 9.31 -15.99 -4.51
C ALA A 141 10.51 -16.92 -4.33
N ILE A 142 11.05 -17.03 -3.10
CA ILE A 142 12.14 -17.97 -2.79
C ILE A 142 11.75 -19.42 -3.10
N LYS A 143 10.48 -19.80 -2.88
CA LYS A 143 9.98 -21.16 -3.15
C LYS A 143 9.64 -21.43 -4.60
N LYS A 144 9.11 -20.44 -5.33
CA LYS A 144 8.58 -20.62 -6.70
C LYS A 144 9.52 -20.11 -7.79
N GLY A 145 10.58 -19.39 -7.43
CA GLY A 145 11.48 -18.72 -8.36
C GLY A 145 11.19 -17.22 -8.49
N PHE A 146 12.17 -16.51 -9.06
CA PHE A 146 12.12 -15.08 -9.32
C PHE A 146 11.95 -14.82 -10.81
N ASP A 147 11.10 -13.86 -11.16
CA ASP A 147 11.07 -13.23 -12.48
C ASP A 147 11.43 -11.74 -12.37
N GLY A 148 11.79 -11.10 -13.50
CA GLY A 148 12.27 -9.71 -13.50
C GLY A 148 11.24 -8.69 -12.98
N GLY A 149 9.95 -8.90 -13.25
CA GLY A 149 8.88 -8.04 -12.77
C GLY A 149 8.67 -8.16 -11.26
N LEU A 150 8.72 -9.39 -10.75
CA LEU A 150 8.64 -9.69 -9.32
C LEU A 150 9.85 -9.12 -8.56
N VAL A 151 11.06 -9.25 -9.11
CA VAL A 151 12.28 -8.67 -8.51
C VAL A 151 12.18 -7.15 -8.40
N PHE A 152 11.76 -6.48 -9.48
CA PHE A 152 11.56 -5.04 -9.45
C PHE A 152 10.49 -4.63 -8.44
N GLY A 153 9.35 -5.33 -8.43
CA GLY A 153 8.27 -5.07 -7.49
C GLY A 153 8.69 -5.23 -6.03
N LEU A 154 9.42 -6.31 -5.71
CA LEU A 154 9.98 -6.55 -4.38
C LEU A 154 11.01 -5.49 -4.00
N PHE A 155 11.87 -5.08 -4.92
CA PHE A 155 12.84 -4.02 -4.68
C PHE A 155 12.15 -2.69 -4.31
N MET A 156 11.19 -2.25 -5.12
CA MET A 156 10.46 -1.00 -4.88
C MET A 156 9.68 -1.04 -3.56
N TRP A 157 9.04 -2.18 -3.27
CA TRP A 157 8.31 -2.36 -2.01
C TRP A 157 9.25 -2.37 -0.80
N GLY A 158 10.35 -3.12 -0.86
CA GLY A 158 11.35 -3.17 0.19
C GLY A 158 11.95 -1.79 0.47
N LEU A 159 12.28 -1.04 -0.59
CA LEU A 159 12.75 0.33 -0.48
C LEU A 159 11.74 1.21 0.25
N GLN A 160 10.46 1.16 -0.12
CA GLN A 160 9.41 1.91 0.57
C GLN A 160 9.32 1.56 2.05
N VAL A 161 9.28 0.28 2.40
CA VAL A 161 9.20 -0.18 3.81
C VAL A 161 10.42 0.32 4.61
N VAL A 162 11.63 0.22 4.06
CA VAL A 162 12.86 0.68 4.73
C VAL A 162 12.81 2.19 5.00
N PHE A 163 12.42 3.00 4.01
CA PHE A 163 12.33 4.45 4.20
C PHE A 163 11.26 4.83 5.22
N MET A 164 10.11 4.14 5.22
CA MET A 164 9.06 4.38 6.22
C MET A 164 9.56 4.12 7.65
N PHE A 165 10.24 2.99 7.88
CA PHE A 165 10.86 2.71 9.19
C PHE A 165 11.90 3.76 9.54
N TRP A 166 12.75 4.15 8.60
CA TRP A 166 13.78 5.15 8.84
C TRP A 166 13.18 6.50 9.22
N PHE A 167 12.16 7.01 8.51
CA PHE A 167 11.52 8.28 8.86
C PHE A 167 10.86 8.23 10.24
N ALA A 168 10.16 7.14 10.56
CA ALA A 168 9.55 6.98 11.87
C ALA A 168 10.58 6.92 13.01
N ILE A 169 11.66 6.14 12.84
CA ILE A 169 12.73 6.03 13.84
C ILE A 169 13.49 7.36 13.97
N ALA A 170 13.76 8.05 12.86
CA ALA A 170 14.42 9.35 12.87
C ALA A 170 13.58 10.41 13.61
N ALA A 171 12.27 10.43 13.40
CA ALA A 171 11.36 11.32 14.13
C ALA A 171 11.30 10.97 15.61
N TRP A 172 11.20 9.68 15.96
CA TRP A 172 11.21 9.22 17.35
C TRP A 172 12.50 9.58 18.09
N ALA A 173 13.65 9.32 17.45
CA ALA A 173 14.97 9.57 18.04
C ALA A 173 15.28 11.06 18.22
N ALA A 174 14.62 11.95 17.47
CA ALA A 174 14.73 13.39 17.63
C ALA A 174 14.02 13.92 18.89
N GLY A 175 13.39 13.05 19.68
CA GLY A 175 12.62 13.40 20.85
C GLY A 175 11.22 13.85 20.45
N ILE A 176 10.28 12.90 20.48
CA ILE A 176 8.89 13.25 20.76
C ILE A 176 8.84 13.90 22.14
#